data_AF-A0A7V2HZ45-F1
#
_entry.id   AF-A0A7V2HZ45-F1
#
_cell.length_a   1.000
_cell.length_b   1.000
_cell.length_c   1.000
_cell.angle_alpha   90.00
_cell.angle_beta   90.00
_cell.angle_gamma   90.00
#
_symmetry.space_group_name_H-M   'P 1'
#
loop_
_entity.id
_entity.type
_entity.pdbx_description
1 polymer ?
#
loop_
_entity_poly.entity_id
_entity_poly.type
_entity_poly.pdbx_seq_one_letter_code
_entity_poly.pdbx_strand_id
1 'polypeptide(L)'
;MNFSYPFFLYLLPLTIVPIIIHLIFNIIRRQKPFPNIFILKIIKEEEKGFKRISDLILIILRVLMILLIILLLSKPYISFEKMPSLMIIDVSASMKPFKEKIEKILNEYPNIKKLY
;
A
#
# COMPACT_ATOMS: atom_id res chain seq x y z
N MET A 1 -10.43 6.36 1.69
CA MET A 1 -9.60 5.57 0.75
C MET A 1 -10.25 4.21 0.62
N ASN A 2 -10.50 3.77 -0.61
CA ASN A 2 -11.12 2.47 -0.86
C ASN A 2 -10.06 1.54 -1.47
N PHE A 3 -10.24 0.25 -1.27
CA PHE A 3 -9.35 -0.78 -1.80
C PHE A 3 -10.13 -1.63 -2.78
N SER A 4 -9.55 -1.93 -3.94
CA SER A 4 -10.22 -2.81 -4.91
C SER A 4 -10.38 -4.22 -4.34
N TYR A 5 -9.42 -4.66 -3.52
CA TYR A 5 -9.40 -5.99 -2.92
C TYR A 5 -9.00 -5.92 -1.44
N PRO A 6 -9.92 -5.55 -0.54
CA PRO A 6 -9.62 -5.35 0.88
C PRO A 6 -9.16 -6.64 1.59
N PHE A 7 -9.50 -7.82 1.06
CA PHE A 7 -9.13 -9.10 1.64
C PHE A 7 -7.60 -9.28 1.80
N PHE A 8 -6.80 -8.69 0.91
CA PHE A 8 -5.34 -8.83 0.99
C PHE A 8 -4.72 -8.12 2.21
N LEU A 9 -5.43 -7.19 2.85
CA LEU A 9 -4.97 -6.57 4.10
C LEU A 9 -4.85 -7.59 5.23
N TYR A 10 -5.63 -8.68 5.21
CA TYR A 10 -5.50 -9.77 6.18
C TYR A 10 -4.19 -10.55 6.05
N LEU A 11 -3.39 -10.35 4.98
CA LEU A 11 -2.05 -10.92 4.87
C LEU A 11 -0.99 -10.09 5.62
N LEU A 12 -1.29 -8.90 6.14
CA LEU A 12 -0.35 -8.10 6.92
C LEU A 12 0.36 -8.87 8.05
N PRO A 13 -0.30 -9.75 8.83
CA PRO A 13 0.37 -10.56 9.85
C PRO A 13 1.49 -11.44 9.30
N LEU A 14 1.50 -11.77 8.01
CA LEU A 14 2.57 -12.55 7.39
C LEU A 14 3.93 -11.83 7.44
N THR A 15 3.94 -10.50 7.52
CA THR A 15 5.16 -9.69 7.70
C THR A 15 5.88 -9.96 9.02
N ILE A 16 5.19 -10.55 10.01
CA ILE A 16 5.77 -10.93 11.31
C ILE A 16 6.67 -12.16 11.18
N VAL A 17 6.43 -13.04 10.20
CA VAL A 17 7.21 -14.26 9.98
C VAL A 17 8.73 -14.01 9.89
N PRO A 18 9.25 -13.11 9.03
CA PRO A 18 10.69 -12.83 8.98
C PRO A 18 11.24 -12.23 10.27
N ILE A 19 10.42 -11.50 11.04
CA ILE A 19 10.81 -10.94 12.35
C ILE A 19 10.99 -12.07 13.36
N ILE A 20 10.02 -13.01 13.43
CA ILE A 20 10.09 -14.18 14.31
C ILE A 20 11.31 -15.04 13.96
N ILE A 21 11.53 -15.33 12.68
CA ILE A 21 12.67 -16.14 12.23
C ILE A 21 13.99 -15.47 12.66
N HIS A 22 14.13 -14.15 12.49
CA HIS A 22 15.32 -13.43 12.93
C HIS A 22 15.56 -13.59 14.44
N LEU A 23 14.50 -13.46 15.25
CA LEU A 23 14.57 -13.57 16.70
C LEU A 23 14.99 -14.98 17.15
N ILE A 24 14.39 -16.01 16.56
CA ILE A 24 14.71 -17.43 16.84
C ILE A 24 16.16 -17.74 16.47
N PHE A 25 16.63 -17.28 15.31
CA PHE A 25 17.99 -17.57 14.83
C PHE A 25 19.08 -16.97 15.72
N ASN A 26 18.80 -15.85 16.40
CA ASN A 26 19.74 -15.23 17.34
C ASN A 26 19.92 -16.08 18.62
N ILE A 27 18.89 -16.81 19.05
CA ILE A 27 18.93 -17.66 20.24
C ILE A 27 19.73 -18.95 19.99
N ILE A 28 19.57 -19.55 18.80
CA ILE A 28 20.21 -20.83 18.45
C ILE A 28 21.73 -20.68 18.26
N ARG A 29 22.24 -19.47 17.98
CA ARG A 29 23.68 -19.20 17.80
C ARG A 29 24.49 -19.13 19.10
N ARG A 30 23.92 -19.43 20.28
CA ARG A 30 24.70 -19.50 21.53
C ARG A 30 25.73 -20.64 21.41
N GLN A 31 26.98 -20.20 21.32
CA GLN A 31 28.12 -20.93 20.80
C GLN A 31 28.55 -22.07 21.75
N LYS A 32 28.86 -23.24 21.20
CA LYS A 32 29.71 -24.21 21.91
C LYS A 32 31.12 -23.60 22.01
N PRO A 33 31.67 -23.40 23.21
CA PRO A 33 33.05 -22.95 23.33
C PRO A 33 33.96 -24.12 22.91
N PHE A 34 34.52 -24.04 21.70
CA PHE A 34 35.62 -24.91 21.31
C PHE A 34 36.91 -24.38 21.99
N PRO A 35 37.65 -25.20 22.77
CA PRO A 35 38.69 -24.70 23.65
C PRO A 35 39.93 -24.11 22.97
N ASN A 36 40.12 -24.28 21.65
CA ASN A 36 41.44 -24.07 21.03
C ASN A 36 41.51 -23.07 19.86
N ILE A 37 40.68 -22.01 19.86
CA ILE A 37 40.56 -21.07 18.72
C ILE A 37 40.78 -19.58 19.07
N PHE A 38 41.49 -19.27 20.15
CA PHE A 38 41.70 -17.90 20.63
C PHE A 38 42.23 -16.94 19.54
N ILE A 39 43.10 -17.42 18.65
CA ILE A 39 43.73 -16.64 17.57
C ILE A 39 42.72 -16.19 16.49
N LEU A 40 41.73 -17.03 16.13
CA LEU A 40 40.71 -16.66 15.14
C LEU A 40 39.62 -15.74 15.73
N LYS A 41 39.52 -15.65 17.06
CA LYS A 41 38.51 -14.84 17.74
C LYS A 41 38.82 -13.34 17.67
N ILE A 42 40.10 -12.99 17.72
CA ILE A 42 40.62 -11.62 17.64
C ILE A 42 40.27 -10.99 16.28
N ILE A 43 40.49 -11.71 15.17
CA ILE A 43 40.21 -11.21 13.81
C ILE A 43 38.69 -11.11 13.56
N LYS A 44 37.88 -12.01 14.14
CA LYS A 44 36.42 -12.03 13.95
C LYS A 44 35.67 -10.95 14.73
N GLU A 45 36.29 -10.28 15.69
CA GLU A 45 35.60 -9.27 16.50
C GLU A 45 35.31 -7.97 15.74
N GLU A 46 36.19 -7.58 14.81
CA GLU A 46 36.02 -6.35 14.02
C GLU A 46 34.88 -6.47 12.99
N GLU A 47 34.67 -7.65 12.39
CA GLU A 47 33.61 -7.84 11.39
C GLU A 47 32.18 -7.91 11.98
N LYS A 48 32.03 -8.04 13.30
CA LYS A 48 30.71 -8.17 13.93
C LYS A 48 29.87 -6.90 13.79
N GLY A 49 30.50 -5.72 13.72
CA GLY A 49 29.80 -4.44 13.59
C GLY A 49 29.06 -4.30 12.27
N PHE A 50 29.77 -4.49 11.14
CA PHE A 50 29.19 -4.43 9.80
C PHE A 50 28.11 -5.49 9.59
N LYS A 51 28.33 -6.72 10.07
CA LYS A 51 27.33 -7.80 9.99
C LYS A 51 26.00 -7.43 10.69
N ARG A 52 26.04 -6.75 11.84
CA ARG A 52 24.82 -6.29 12.53
C ARG A 52 24.02 -5.27 11.73
N ILE A 53 24.70 -4.33 11.05
CA ILE A 53 24.04 -3.31 10.23
C ILE A 53 23.42 -3.96 8.99
N SER A 54 24.17 -4.83 8.31
CA SER A 54 23.66 -5.59 7.16
C SER A 54 22.45 -6.45 7.54
N ASP A 55 22.48 -7.09 8.70
CA ASP A 55 21.35 -7.90 9.19
C ASP A 55 20.09 -7.02 9.41
N LEU A 56 20.22 -5.83 9.99
CA LEU A 56 19.11 -4.88 10.14
C LEU A 56 18.54 -4.45 8.78
N ILE A 57 19.41 -4.09 7.83
CA ILE A 57 19.01 -3.69 6.48
C ILE A 57 18.28 -4.85 5.78
N LEU A 58 18.75 -6.08 5.92
CA LEU A 58 18.12 -7.27 5.34
C LEU A 58 16.73 -7.54 5.92
N ILE A 59 16.53 -7.34 7.23
CA ILE A 59 15.21 -7.48 7.86
C ILE A 59 14.25 -6.42 7.33
N ILE A 60 14.69 -5.16 7.28
CA ILE A 60 13.88 -4.04 6.76
C ILE A 60 13.47 -4.33 5.31
N LEU A 61 14.43 -4.74 4.47
CA LEU A 61 14.16 -5.03 3.06
C LEU A 61 13.17 -6.19 2.87
N ARG A 62 13.27 -7.25 3.69
CA ARG A 62 12.33 -8.40 3.65
C ARG A 62 10.91 -7.97 4.01
N VAL A 63 10.76 -7.19 5.07
CA VAL A 63 9.44 -6.68 5.50
C VAL A 63 8.88 -5.71 4.45
N LEU A 64 9.72 -4.82 3.92
CA LEU A 64 9.33 -3.86 2.89
C LEU A 64 8.86 -4.56 1.61
N MET A 65 9.54 -5.62 1.17
CA MET A 65 9.12 -6.40 0.00
C MET A 65 7.73 -7.01 0.20
N ILE A 66 7.47 -7.63 1.35
CA ILE A 66 6.16 -8.21 1.66
C ILE A 66 5.09 -7.12 1.72
N LEU A 67 5.38 -5.97 2.33
CA LEU A 67 4.46 -4.82 2.38
C LEU A 67 4.14 -4.29 0.98
N LEU A 68 5.14 -4.12 0.11
CA LEU A 68 4.93 -3.68 -1.26
C LEU A 68 4.06 -4.65 -2.05
N ILE A 69 4.29 -5.96 -1.89
CA ILE A 69 3.45 -6.99 -2.50
C ILE A 69 2.01 -6.87 -2.00
N ILE A 70 1.77 -6.81 -0.67
CA ILE A 70 0.43 -6.66 -0.10
C ILE A 70 -0.27 -5.39 -0.61
N LEU A 71 0.45 -4.27 -0.69
CA LEU A 71 -0.08 -3.01 -1.16
C LEU A 71 -0.43 -3.05 -2.66
N LEU A 72 0.43 -3.69 -3.46
CA LEU A 72 0.22 -3.89 -4.90
C LEU A 72 -1.00 -4.76 -5.16
N LEU A 73 -1.23 -5.81 -4.37
CA LEU A 73 -2.43 -6.65 -4.48
C LEU A 73 -3.69 -5.93 -4.00
N SER A 74 -3.58 -5.14 -2.92
CA SER A 74 -4.73 -4.40 -2.36
C SER A 74 -5.24 -3.28 -3.27
N LYS A 75 -4.35 -2.72 -4.13
CA LYS A 75 -4.65 -1.62 -5.06
C LYS A 75 -5.46 -0.50 -4.38
N PRO A 76 -4.85 0.26 -3.46
CA PRO A 76 -5.51 1.42 -2.86
C PRO A 76 -5.85 2.44 -3.94
N TYR A 77 -7.08 2.93 -3.91
CA TYR A 77 -7.49 4.03 -4.77
C TYR A 77 -8.14 5.14 -3.96
N ILE A 78 -7.87 6.37 -4.39
CA ILE A 78 -8.50 7.55 -3.86
C ILE A 78 -9.77 7.72 -4.68
N SER A 79 -10.92 7.42 -4.06
CA SER A 79 -12.20 7.80 -4.63
C SER A 79 -12.33 9.30 -4.47
N PHE A 80 -12.20 10.04 -5.56
CA PHE A 80 -12.77 11.37 -5.64
C PHE A 80 -14.27 11.17 -5.69
N GLU A 81 -15.01 11.74 -4.73
CA GLU A 81 -16.44 11.91 -4.91
C GLU A 81 -16.61 12.62 -6.25
N LYS A 82 -17.25 11.96 -7.22
CA LYS A 82 -17.61 12.61 -8.47
C LYS A 82 -18.49 13.78 -8.03
N MET A 83 -17.96 15.01 -8.10
CA MET A 83 -18.81 16.19 -8.07
C MET A 83 -19.94 15.91 -9.06
N PRO A 84 -21.22 16.13 -8.68
CA PRO A 84 -22.30 16.00 -9.64
C PRO A 84 -21.87 16.82 -10.86
N SER A 85 -21.87 16.21 -12.04
CA SER A 85 -21.50 16.88 -13.28
C SER A 85 -22.50 18.02 -13.48
N LEU A 86 -22.17 19.19 -12.93
CA LEU A 86 -23.01 20.37 -12.97
C LEU A 86 -22.85 20.94 -14.38
N MET A 87 -23.66 20.41 -15.30
CA MET A 87 -23.72 20.90 -16.67
C MET A 87 -24.50 22.20 -16.66
N ILE A 88 -23.79 23.33 -16.63
CA ILE A 88 -24.38 24.66 -16.75
C ILE A 88 -24.71 24.87 -18.23
N ILE A 89 -26.01 24.99 -18.55
CA ILE A 89 -26.49 25.23 -19.91
C ILE A 89 -27.04 26.65 -19.97
N ASP A 90 -26.62 27.42 -20.98
CA ASP A 90 -27.13 28.77 -21.25
C ASP A 90 -28.60 28.71 -21.70
N VAL A 91 -29.47 29.44 -21.00
CA VAL A 91 -30.92 29.51 -21.24
C VAL A 91 -31.36 30.81 -21.92
N SER A 92 -30.43 31.52 -22.56
CA SER A 92 -30.70 32.74 -23.32
C SER A 92 -31.77 32.54 -24.41
N ALA A 93 -32.50 33.62 -24.76
CA ALA A 93 -33.65 33.59 -25.68
C ALA A 93 -33.36 33.01 -27.08
N SER A 94 -32.08 32.95 -27.47
CA SER A 94 -31.58 32.31 -28.69
C SER A 94 -31.70 30.77 -28.67
N MET A 95 -31.81 30.14 -27.49
CA MET A 95 -31.84 28.67 -27.33
C MET A 95 -33.24 28.05 -27.27
N LYS A 96 -34.30 28.77 -27.65
CA LYS A 96 -35.69 28.25 -27.70
C LYS A 96 -35.85 26.88 -28.37
N PRO A 97 -35.30 26.62 -29.58
CA PRO A 97 -35.45 25.31 -30.23
C PRO A 97 -34.65 24.20 -29.53
N PHE A 98 -33.58 24.56 -28.81
CA PHE A 98 -32.75 23.60 -28.06
C PHE A 98 -33.37 23.24 -26.70
N LYS A 99 -34.13 24.17 -26.10
CA LYS A 99 -34.82 23.98 -24.82
C LYS A 99 -35.77 22.77 -24.83
N GLU A 100 -36.56 22.61 -25.88
CA GLU A 100 -37.49 21.46 -26.02
C GLU A 100 -36.73 20.13 -26.10
N LYS A 101 -35.57 20.11 -26.78
CA LYS A 101 -34.72 18.93 -26.90
C LYS A 101 -34.05 18.57 -25.57
N ILE A 102 -33.61 19.58 -24.80
CA ILE A 102 -33.06 19.39 -23.45
C ILE A 102 -34.13 18.88 -22.49
N GLU A 103 -35.34 19.44 -22.53
CA GLU A 103 -36.45 19.00 -21.65
C GLU A 103 -36.85 17.56 -21.93
N LYS A 104 -36.82 17.12 -23.19
CA LYS A 104 -37.04 15.71 -23.56
C LYS A 104 -35.96 14.78 -22.97
N ILE A 105 -34.69 15.18 -23.05
CA ILE A 105 -33.55 14.39 -22.50
C ILE A 105 -33.59 14.35 -20.97
N LEU A 106 -33.96 15.46 -20.31
CA LEU A 106 -34.10 15.51 -18.85
C LEU A 106 -35.24 14.64 -18.33
N ASN A 107 -36.35 14.52 -19.08
CA ASN A 107 -37.44 13.61 -18.74
C ASN A 107 -37.07 12.14 -18.92
N GLU A 108 -36.16 11.83 -19.84
CA GLU A 108 -35.65 10.47 -20.09
C GLU A 108 -34.66 10.01 -19.01
N TYR A 109 -33.97 10.95 -18.35
CA TYR A 109 -33.02 10.68 -17.26
C TYR A 109 -33.39 11.46 -15.98
N PRO A 110 -34.37 10.99 -15.20
CA PRO A 110 -34.92 11.71 -14.03
C PRO A 110 -33.93 11.91 -12.87
N ASN A 111 -32.77 11.24 -12.91
CA ASN A 111 -31.70 11.39 -11.91
C ASN A 111 -30.87 12.68 -12.07
N ILE A 112 -31.10 13.46 -13.14
CA ILE A 112 -30.41 14.72 -13.38
C ILE A 112 -31.22 15.86 -12.75
N LYS A 113 -30.74 16.37 -11.60
CA LYS A 113 -31.42 17.46 -10.87
C LYS A 113 -31.24 18.79 -11.62
N LYS A 114 -32.36 19.38 -12.05
CA LYS A 114 -32.39 20.70 -12.69
C LYS A 114 -32.04 21.78 -11.65
N LEU A 115 -30.89 22.43 -11.79
CA LEU A 115 -30.56 23.66 -11.06
C LEU A 115 -30.83 24.84 -12.02
N TYR A 116 -31.72 25.74 -11.63
CA TYR A 116 -32.03 26.97 -12.35
C TYR A 116 -31.05 28.08 -11.96
#